data_AF-A0A497RY18-F1
#
_entry.id   AF-A0A497RY18-F1
#
_cell.length_a   1.000
_cell.length_b   1.000
_cell.length_c   1.000
_cell.angle_alpha   90.00
_cell.angle_beta   90.00
_cell.angle_gamma   90.00
#
_symmetry.space_group_name_H-M   'P 1'
#
loop_
_entity.id
_entity.type
_entity.pdbx_description
1 polymer ?
#
loop_
_entity_poly.entity_id
_entity_poly.type
_entity_poly.pdbx_seq_one_letter_code
_entity_poly.pdbx_strand_id
1 'polypeptide(L)'
;MNNDTRDYIFFFKIKVYDIHDFPIKLAKRIDRIGSNIKRYNAEILDWTFDDELGYLFIIVKCPSNAVENIGALIGRSIQRIREGVNIERKGSAVISRKIFASRSKRFLFLIFYEALGIYGDEIKEKMNLGYSTEKLRLSSSLLYICYLENGIDFQMRAIFDLYYPMYLSSDYSPSDVESCLSFLLKSNMLTLTGDKYTLTKDGESFLRNILEFLDNKFQQKEEEYRSVFTKFDRINKSLARIIRRDGIFEDFRVERIIGSLIKCGIPEDVVFKLVPAVTAVLSHIDVLSRDDVVEAVRYSLEKIDRSGEYSSIFEFYVNTAKYLFFKDEDGRIHPITISNIRKALSRKLKSIPMKVSEGIIDDLAAKVCYDLKLLYSTVSPMLKIKEEHIVVDKFLINRIIEKELELKLPYYKRLAKKSFSCSEVKKLIDTLLSDAEEEFRKISEIHDLEGRIRYFSRAAYKLISAVLLRYSYMPSISYVSNCSLLLNILKRVPIEEALVGKLRGFSRAALKIIHMDPNDIELDKSKAMKFISDISRLGYKLCLTLRS
;
A
#
# COMPACT_ATOMS: atom_id res chain seq x y z
N MET A 1 23.44 7.06 40.32
CA MET A 1 22.36 7.09 39.31
C MET A 1 23.01 6.91 37.95
N ASN A 2 22.81 5.77 37.29
CA ASN A 2 23.49 5.43 36.04
C ASN A 2 23.04 6.37 34.91
N ASN A 3 23.99 7.11 34.31
CA ASN A 3 23.82 7.91 33.11
C ASN A 3 23.77 6.99 31.86
N ASP A 4 22.79 6.11 31.82
CA ASP A 4 22.62 5.15 30.72
C ASP A 4 22.16 5.93 29.47
N THR A 5 23.05 6.04 28.49
CA THR A 5 22.84 6.78 27.23
C THR A 5 22.20 5.85 26.21
N ARG A 6 21.03 6.22 25.71
CA ARG A 6 20.24 5.42 24.76
C ARG A 6 19.87 6.24 23.53
N ASP A 7 19.50 5.56 22.46
CA ASP A 7 19.02 6.19 21.24
C ASP A 7 17.52 6.42 21.32
N TYR A 8 17.12 7.68 21.19
CA TYR A 8 15.73 8.12 21.23
C TYR A 8 15.34 8.69 19.87
N ILE A 9 14.17 8.31 19.36
CA ILE A 9 13.52 9.06 18.29
C ILE A 9 12.57 10.07 18.90
N PHE A 10 12.88 11.33 18.63
CA PHE A 10 11.95 12.44 18.79
C PHE A 10 11.17 12.61 17.50
N PHE A 11 9.84 12.62 17.61
CA PHE A 11 8.96 12.85 16.47
C PHE A 11 8.12 14.11 16.69
N PHE A 12 8.22 15.01 15.71
CA PHE A 12 7.62 16.33 15.73
C PHE A 12 6.64 16.44 14.58
N LYS A 13 5.40 16.83 14.86
CA LYS A 13 4.46 17.21 13.80
C LYS A 13 4.72 18.65 13.41
N ILE A 14 5.08 18.86 12.15
CA ILE A 14 5.40 20.14 11.55
C ILE A 14 4.23 20.55 10.65
N LYS A 15 3.47 21.57 11.06
CA LYS A 15 2.47 22.20 10.19
C LYS A 15 3.12 23.40 9.48
N VAL A 16 3.43 23.24 8.19
CA VAL A 16 3.99 24.30 7.33
C VAL A 16 3.04 24.54 6.15
N TYR A 17 2.94 25.80 5.69
CA TYR A 17 2.24 26.16 4.46
C TYR A 17 2.97 25.71 3.18
N ASP A 18 4.28 25.44 3.26
CA ASP A 18 5.12 25.02 2.15
C ASP A 18 6.13 23.96 2.62
N ILE A 19 5.78 22.69 2.41
CA ILE A 19 6.40 21.52 3.05
C ILE A 19 7.72 21.12 2.37
N HIS A 20 7.96 21.54 1.13
CA HIS A 20 9.10 21.10 0.31
C HIS A 20 10.40 21.87 0.58
N ASP A 21 10.33 23.10 1.11
CA ASP A 21 11.52 23.92 1.44
C ASP A 21 12.05 23.66 2.87
N PHE A 22 11.23 23.03 3.72
CA PHE A 22 11.57 22.76 5.12
C PHE A 22 12.78 21.80 5.30
N PRO A 23 12.89 20.67 4.58
CA PRO A 23 14.00 19.73 4.72
C PRO A 23 15.35 20.35 4.37
N ILE A 24 15.38 21.18 3.32
CA ILE A 24 16.60 21.84 2.83
C ILE A 24 17.13 22.83 3.88
N LYS A 25 16.24 23.58 4.52
CA LYS A 25 16.59 24.51 5.61
C LYS A 25 16.98 23.79 6.90
N LEU A 26 16.31 22.68 7.21
CA LEU A 26 16.63 21.84 8.35
C LEU A 26 18.01 21.20 8.20
N ALA A 27 18.35 20.66 7.03
CA ALA A 27 19.66 20.09 6.74
C ALA A 27 20.80 21.07 7.00
N LYS A 28 20.62 22.36 6.64
CA LYS A 28 21.62 23.41 6.90
C LYS A 28 21.77 23.82 8.37
N ARG A 29 20.81 23.44 9.24
CA ARG A 29 20.77 23.83 10.65
C ARG A 29 20.91 22.66 11.61
N ILE A 30 20.79 21.43 11.14
CA ILE A 30 20.78 20.24 11.99
C ILE A 30 22.08 20.10 12.79
N ASP A 31 23.22 20.44 12.20
CA ASP A 31 24.53 20.41 12.88
C ASP A 31 24.61 21.40 14.04
N ARG A 32 23.95 22.56 13.89
CA ARG A 32 23.85 23.59 14.93
C ARG A 32 22.91 23.14 16.06
N ILE A 33 21.83 22.43 15.73
CA ILE A 33 20.96 21.79 16.72
C ILE A 33 21.76 20.71 17.48
N GLY A 34 22.53 19.88 16.76
CA GLY A 34 23.43 18.88 17.34
C GLY A 34 24.44 19.48 18.31
N SER A 35 25.07 20.59 17.94
CA SER A 35 26.01 21.30 18.80
C SER A 35 25.38 21.83 20.10
N ASN A 36 24.11 22.25 20.05
CA ASN A 36 23.39 22.77 21.23
C ASN A 36 22.98 21.67 22.23
N ILE A 37 22.85 20.43 21.78
CA ILE A 37 22.47 19.30 22.64
C ILE A 37 23.69 18.55 23.20
N LYS A 38 24.89 18.73 22.61
CA LYS A 38 26.15 18.16 23.13
C LYS A 38 26.43 18.47 24.60
N ARG A 39 26.03 19.65 25.08
CA ARG A 39 26.14 20.05 26.50
C ARG A 39 25.31 19.19 27.48
N TYR A 40 24.39 18.38 26.97
CA TYR A 40 23.61 17.39 27.73
C TYR A 40 24.10 15.96 27.49
N ASN A 41 25.36 15.80 27.05
CA ASN A 41 25.94 14.53 26.64
C ASN A 41 25.11 13.81 25.57
N ALA A 42 24.59 14.58 24.61
CA ALA A 42 23.69 14.10 23.59
C ALA A 42 24.18 14.40 22.17
N GLU A 43 23.85 13.51 21.24
CA GLU A 43 24.31 13.58 19.85
C GLU A 43 23.17 13.23 18.90
N ILE A 44 22.94 14.05 17.88
CA ILE A 44 22.02 13.70 16.79
C ILE A 44 22.72 12.67 15.93
N LEU A 45 22.12 11.50 15.82
CA LEU A 45 22.70 10.39 15.08
C LEU A 45 22.13 10.26 13.66
N ASP A 46 20.90 10.67 13.41
CA ASP A 46 20.24 10.70 12.09
C ASP A 46 18.93 11.48 12.19
N TRP A 47 18.37 11.88 11.06
CA TRP A 47 17.06 12.50 11.00
C TRP A 47 16.41 12.24 9.64
N THR A 48 15.08 12.18 9.63
CA THR A 48 14.31 12.10 8.39
C THR A 48 13.05 12.94 8.50
N PHE A 49 12.67 13.59 7.42
CA PHE A 49 11.44 14.36 7.33
C PHE A 49 10.52 13.71 6.32
N ASP A 50 9.32 13.35 6.77
CA ASP A 50 8.23 12.88 5.94
C ASP A 50 7.42 14.09 5.49
N ASP A 51 7.59 14.46 4.22
CA ASP A 51 6.97 15.61 3.59
C ASP A 51 5.49 15.38 3.23
N GLU A 52 5.03 14.13 3.16
CA GLU A 52 3.62 13.80 2.93
C GLU A 52 2.80 13.88 4.23
N LEU A 53 3.39 13.52 5.37
CA LEU A 53 2.73 13.53 6.69
C LEU A 53 3.06 14.77 7.53
N GLY A 54 4.06 15.54 7.12
CA GLY A 54 4.57 16.69 7.86
C GLY A 54 5.20 16.28 9.19
N TYR A 55 5.89 15.16 9.25
CA TYR A 55 6.56 14.69 10.47
C TYR A 55 8.07 14.72 10.33
N LEU A 56 8.72 15.28 11.35
CA LEU A 56 10.17 15.26 11.49
C LEU A 56 10.56 14.26 12.57
N PHE A 57 11.36 13.28 12.20
CA PHE A 57 11.95 12.29 13.08
C PHE A 57 13.43 12.61 13.26
N ILE A 58 13.88 12.77 14.50
CA ILE A 58 15.29 13.01 14.83
C ILE A 58 15.71 11.95 15.83
N ILE A 59 16.75 11.21 15.48
CA ILE A 59 17.34 10.19 16.33
C ILE A 59 18.49 10.80 17.10
N VAL A 60 18.48 10.63 18.41
CA VAL A 60 19.43 11.26 19.31
C VAL A 60 19.89 10.26 20.35
N LYS A 61 21.20 10.08 20.45
CA LYS A 61 21.82 9.39 21.58
C LYS A 61 21.84 10.33 22.76
N CYS A 62 21.22 10.00 23.87
CA CYS A 62 21.27 10.83 25.07
C CYS A 62 21.00 10.07 26.38
N PRO A 63 21.39 10.64 27.54
CA PRO A 63 21.08 10.07 28.84
C PRO A 63 19.58 9.98 29.06
N SER A 64 19.10 8.87 29.64
CA SER A 64 17.67 8.62 29.86
C SER A 64 16.98 9.71 30.70
N ASN A 65 17.72 10.35 31.62
CA ASN A 65 17.26 11.47 32.45
C ASN A 65 17.24 12.84 31.72
N ALA A 66 17.82 12.93 30.51
CA ALA A 66 17.91 14.16 29.72
C ALA A 66 16.94 14.22 28.53
N VAL A 67 16.22 13.12 28.25
CA VAL A 67 15.34 12.94 27.08
C VAL A 67 14.31 14.06 26.93
N GLU A 68 13.61 14.39 28.03
CA GLU A 68 12.60 15.45 28.02
C GLU A 68 13.21 16.81 27.64
N ASN A 69 14.32 17.16 28.28
CA ASN A 69 15.03 18.42 28.08
C ASN A 69 15.59 18.54 26.66
N ILE A 70 16.15 17.45 26.13
CA ILE A 70 16.71 17.39 24.78
C ILE A 70 15.62 17.51 23.73
N GLY A 71 14.51 16.77 23.88
CA GLY A 71 13.36 16.88 22.99
C GLY A 71 12.76 18.29 22.98
N ALA A 72 12.69 18.96 24.13
CA ALA A 72 12.24 20.35 24.22
C ALA A 72 13.23 21.35 23.59
N LEU A 73 14.54 21.08 23.66
CA LEU A 73 15.57 21.92 23.04
C LEU A 73 15.57 21.79 21.52
N ILE A 74 15.43 20.56 21.02
CA ILE A 74 15.30 20.26 19.60
C ILE A 74 14.04 20.93 19.06
N GLY A 75 12.89 20.73 19.71
CA GLY A 75 11.63 21.38 19.32
C GLY A 75 11.73 22.91 19.24
N ARG A 76 12.29 23.57 20.27
CA ARG A 76 12.52 25.03 20.26
C ARG A 76 13.48 25.47 19.16
N SER A 77 14.50 24.67 18.87
CA SER A 77 15.47 24.99 17.82
C SER A 77 14.87 24.87 16.41
N ILE A 78 13.97 23.89 16.21
CA ILE A 78 13.24 23.72 14.95
C ILE A 78 12.20 24.84 14.76
N GLN A 79 11.49 25.26 15.82
CA GLN A 79 10.57 26.41 15.75
C GLN A 79 11.26 27.69 15.26
N ARG A 80 12.55 27.88 15.59
CA ARG A 80 13.35 29.04 15.15
C ARG A 80 13.85 28.94 13.69
N ILE A 81 13.57 27.85 12.98
CA ILE A 81 13.96 27.68 11.57
C ILE A 81 13.13 28.59 10.66
N ARG A 82 11.87 28.89 11.00
CA ARG A 82 11.01 29.79 10.24
C ARG A 82 9.83 30.30 11.08
N GLU A 83 9.46 31.57 10.91
CA GLU A 83 8.22 32.12 11.46
C GLU A 83 7.00 31.42 10.84
N GLY A 84 6.00 31.07 11.66
CA GLY A 84 4.77 30.38 11.24
C GLY A 84 4.81 28.84 11.24
N VAL A 85 5.90 28.21 11.70
CA VAL A 85 5.95 26.76 11.90
C VAL A 85 5.33 26.41 13.25
N ASN A 86 4.15 25.79 13.24
CA ASN A 86 3.53 25.27 14.45
C ASN A 86 4.00 23.82 14.68
N ILE A 87 4.75 23.60 15.76
CA ILE A 87 5.37 22.31 16.10
C ILE A 87 4.69 21.73 17.31
N GLU A 88 4.13 20.53 17.14
CA GLU A 88 3.60 19.74 18.24
C GLU A 88 4.54 18.54 18.46
N ARG A 89 5.23 18.50 19.61
CA ARG A 89 5.98 17.31 20.02
C ARG A 89 4.95 16.24 20.41
N LYS A 90 4.96 15.11 19.71
CA LYS A 90 4.02 14.02 19.98
C LYS A 90 4.56 12.98 20.96
N GLY A 91 5.87 12.93 21.16
CA GLY A 91 6.51 12.07 22.17
C GLY A 91 8.00 11.87 21.93
N SER A 92 8.57 10.92 22.66
CA SER A 92 9.90 10.35 22.41
C SER A 92 9.79 8.84 22.59
N ALA A 93 10.27 8.07 21.62
CA ALA A 93 10.32 6.62 21.68
C ALA A 93 11.78 6.18 21.76
N VAL A 94 12.10 5.23 22.63
CA VAL A 94 13.39 4.52 22.54
C VAL A 94 13.34 3.70 21.26
N ILE A 95 14.27 3.91 20.34
CA ILE A 95 14.33 3.10 19.13
C ILE A 95 15.59 2.27 19.18
N SER A 96 15.36 0.95 19.18
CA SER A 96 16.27 -0.05 18.65
C SER A 96 16.63 0.33 17.22
N ARG A 97 17.80 0.90 17.01
CA ARG A 97 18.26 1.16 15.65
C ARG A 97 18.63 -0.14 14.95
N LYS A 98 18.15 -0.26 13.70
CA LYS A 98 18.56 -1.19 12.64
C LYS A 98 20.00 -1.71 12.77
N ILE A 99 20.20 -3.03 12.85
CA ILE A 99 21.38 -3.77 12.35
C ILE A 99 20.97 -5.22 11.93
N PHE A 100 21.09 -5.51 10.62
CA PHE A 100 21.46 -6.77 9.91
C PHE A 100 20.86 -8.18 10.19
N ALA A 101 19.65 -8.37 10.72
CA ALA A 101 18.89 -9.60 10.43
C ALA A 101 18.16 -9.48 9.08
N SER A 102 18.12 -10.55 8.27
CA SER A 102 17.16 -10.57 7.15
C SER A 102 15.74 -10.39 7.71
N ARG A 103 14.85 -9.70 6.98
CA ARG A 103 13.45 -9.50 7.42
C ARG A 103 12.80 -10.82 7.84
N SER A 104 13.12 -11.89 7.12
CA SER A 104 12.72 -13.26 7.39
C SER A 104 13.19 -13.76 8.75
N LYS A 105 14.48 -13.62 9.11
CA LYS A 105 14.99 -14.04 10.42
C LYS A 105 14.30 -13.31 11.58
N ARG A 106 14.10 -11.99 11.43
CA ARG A 106 13.39 -11.20 12.43
C ARG A 106 11.94 -11.68 12.62
N PHE A 107 11.24 -11.94 11.52
CA PHE A 107 9.86 -12.42 11.55
C PHE A 107 9.75 -13.84 12.15
N LEU A 108 10.67 -14.73 11.79
CA LEU A 108 10.76 -16.07 12.39
C LEU A 108 10.96 -16.00 13.90
N PHE A 109 11.85 -15.13 14.37
CA PHE A 109 12.04 -14.91 15.81
C PHE A 109 10.78 -14.36 16.48
N LEU A 110 10.11 -13.37 15.86
CA LEU A 110 8.86 -12.80 16.37
C LEU A 110 7.80 -13.89 16.59
N ILE A 111 7.55 -14.74 15.58
CA ILE A 111 6.60 -15.85 15.70
C ILE A 111 7.00 -16.79 16.83
N PHE A 112 8.27 -17.19 16.88
CA PHE A 112 8.79 -18.09 17.90
C PHE A 112 8.60 -17.50 19.31
N TYR A 113 8.95 -16.23 19.50
CA TYR A 113 8.85 -15.53 20.78
C TYR A 113 7.40 -15.40 21.27
N GLU A 114 6.46 -15.06 20.40
CA GLU A 114 5.04 -14.97 20.78
C GLU A 114 4.43 -16.34 21.05
N ALA A 115 4.74 -17.34 20.22
CA ALA A 115 4.28 -18.71 20.43
C ALA A 115 4.79 -19.30 21.76
N LEU A 116 6.03 -18.97 22.18
CA LEU A 116 6.54 -19.32 23.51
C LEU A 116 5.77 -18.63 24.65
N GLY A 117 5.26 -17.42 24.44
CA GLY A 117 4.42 -16.72 25.42
C GLY A 117 3.07 -17.42 25.60
N ILE A 118 2.51 -17.98 24.53
CA ILE A 118 1.20 -18.64 24.53
C ILE A 118 1.29 -20.09 25.01
N TYR A 119 2.29 -20.85 24.55
CA TYR A 119 2.42 -22.29 24.79
C TYR A 119 3.51 -22.66 25.81
N GLY A 120 4.08 -21.67 26.51
CA GLY A 120 5.24 -21.87 27.37
C GLY A 120 5.05 -22.96 28.43
N ASP A 121 3.88 -23.06 29.05
CA ASP A 121 3.62 -24.05 30.10
C ASP A 121 3.48 -25.47 29.54
N GLU A 122 2.79 -25.64 28.40
CA GLU A 122 2.72 -26.94 27.71
C GLU A 122 4.11 -27.43 27.27
N ILE A 123 4.96 -26.51 26.81
CA ILE A 123 6.35 -26.82 26.43
C ILE A 123 7.15 -27.29 27.64
N LYS A 124 7.01 -26.64 28.81
CA LYS A 124 7.68 -27.05 30.06
C LYS A 124 7.28 -28.46 30.47
N GLU A 125 5.97 -28.74 30.47
CA GLU A 125 5.43 -30.04 30.85
C GLU A 125 5.90 -31.15 29.92
N LYS A 126 5.80 -30.93 28.60
CA LYS A 126 6.12 -31.96 27.61
C LYS A 126 7.62 -32.24 27.50
N MET A 127 8.46 -31.24 27.73
CA MET A 127 9.92 -31.38 27.63
C MET A 127 10.58 -31.70 28.98
N ASN A 128 9.78 -31.85 30.04
CA ASN A 128 10.19 -32.21 31.41
C ASN A 128 11.48 -31.50 31.85
N LEU A 129 11.49 -30.19 31.65
CA LEU A 129 12.73 -29.45 31.44
C LEU A 129 13.59 -29.24 32.69
N GLY A 130 13.12 -29.63 33.88
CA GLY A 130 13.85 -29.42 35.14
C GLY A 130 14.18 -27.95 35.44
N TYR A 131 13.65 -27.00 34.67
CA TYR A 131 13.94 -25.57 34.77
C TYR A 131 12.87 -24.86 35.59
N SER A 132 13.31 -24.02 36.54
CA SER A 132 12.40 -23.10 37.23
C SER A 132 11.74 -22.19 36.20
N THR A 133 10.43 -22.06 36.32
CA THR A 133 9.47 -21.46 35.39
C THR A 133 9.71 -20.02 34.97
N GLU A 134 10.66 -19.30 35.57
CA GLU A 134 10.82 -17.85 35.40
C GLU A 134 11.44 -17.40 34.07
N LYS A 135 12.22 -18.23 33.34
CA LYS A 135 12.97 -17.73 32.17
C LYS A 135 13.03 -18.63 30.94
N LEU A 136 12.13 -19.62 30.80
CA LEU A 136 12.07 -20.49 29.61
C LEU A 136 12.00 -19.68 28.31
N ARG A 137 11.14 -18.65 28.28
CA ARG A 137 10.95 -17.80 27.09
C ARG A 137 12.28 -17.18 26.65
N LEU A 138 13.01 -16.59 27.60
CA LEU A 138 14.31 -15.97 27.35
C LEU A 138 15.37 -16.99 26.90
N SER A 139 15.52 -18.11 27.61
CA SER A 139 16.56 -19.11 27.28
C SER A 139 16.30 -19.78 25.94
N SER A 140 15.07 -20.18 25.64
CA SER A 140 14.70 -20.73 24.33
C SER A 140 14.88 -19.71 23.21
N SER A 141 14.55 -18.44 23.44
CA SER A 141 14.78 -17.36 22.47
C SER A 141 16.26 -17.14 22.17
N LEU A 142 17.14 -17.18 23.18
CA LEU A 142 18.58 -17.05 22.97
C LEU A 142 19.14 -18.22 22.14
N LEU A 143 18.71 -19.46 22.40
CA LEU A 143 19.08 -20.62 21.59
C LEU A 143 18.60 -20.48 20.14
N TYR A 144 17.37 -20.00 19.93
CA TYR A 144 16.83 -19.80 18.59
C TYR A 144 17.56 -18.69 17.82
N ILE A 145 17.98 -17.62 18.50
CA ILE A 145 18.83 -16.59 17.90
C ILE A 145 20.17 -17.18 17.46
N CYS A 146 20.83 -17.97 18.31
CA CYS A 146 22.07 -18.67 17.94
C CYS A 146 21.87 -19.55 16.70
N TYR A 147 20.74 -20.24 16.61
CA TYR A 147 20.37 -21.05 15.44
C TYR A 147 20.20 -20.19 14.17
N LEU A 148 19.42 -19.11 14.25
CA LEU A 148 19.16 -18.24 13.10
C LEU A 148 20.41 -17.53 12.59
N GLU A 149 21.33 -17.16 13.47
CA GLU A 149 22.55 -16.40 13.13
C GLU A 149 23.80 -17.26 12.92
N ASN A 150 23.71 -18.58 13.08
CA ASN A 150 24.86 -19.49 13.10
C ASN A 150 25.92 -19.06 14.14
N GLY A 151 25.44 -18.68 15.32
CA GLY A 151 26.22 -18.20 16.44
C GLY A 151 26.16 -16.68 16.63
N ILE A 152 26.38 -16.26 17.88
CA ILE A 152 26.31 -14.85 18.31
C ILE A 152 27.61 -14.44 18.98
N ASP A 153 28.08 -13.23 18.72
CA ASP A 153 29.28 -12.70 19.39
C ASP A 153 29.04 -12.46 20.90
N PHE A 154 30.09 -12.70 21.69
CA PHE A 154 30.13 -12.57 23.15
C PHE A 154 29.86 -11.13 23.59
N GLN A 155 30.24 -10.16 22.77
CA GLN A 155 29.81 -8.78 22.94
C GLN A 155 28.32 -8.72 22.61
N MET A 156 27.47 -8.86 23.64
CA MET A 156 25.98 -8.91 23.64
C MET A 156 25.26 -7.86 22.75
N ARG A 157 25.99 -6.89 22.21
CA ARG A 157 25.58 -5.90 21.22
C ARG A 157 24.75 -6.49 20.09
N ALA A 158 25.11 -7.65 19.53
CA ALA A 158 24.33 -8.26 18.46
C ALA A 158 22.91 -8.70 18.91
N ILE A 159 22.77 -9.36 20.07
CA ILE A 159 21.47 -9.77 20.63
C ILE A 159 20.60 -8.54 20.93
N PHE A 160 21.22 -7.52 21.53
CA PHE A 160 20.55 -6.25 21.82
C PHE A 160 20.18 -5.52 20.52
N ASP A 161 21.04 -5.43 19.51
CA ASP A 161 20.76 -4.69 18.27
C ASP A 161 19.77 -5.41 17.33
N LEU A 162 19.71 -6.75 17.37
CA LEU A 162 18.87 -7.59 16.50
C LEU A 162 17.44 -7.79 17.04
N TYR A 163 17.27 -7.91 18.36
CA TYR A 163 16.01 -8.38 18.98
C TYR A 163 15.50 -7.45 20.11
N TYR A 164 16.15 -6.29 20.30
CA TYR A 164 15.85 -5.25 21.31
C TYR A 164 14.37 -4.99 21.62
N PRO A 165 13.45 -4.84 20.63
CA PRO A 165 12.09 -4.40 20.90
C PRO A 165 11.30 -5.37 21.78
N MET A 166 11.65 -6.66 21.74
CA MET A 166 10.89 -7.73 22.41
C MET A 166 11.38 -8.01 23.83
N TYR A 167 12.61 -7.58 24.14
CA TYR A 167 13.20 -7.61 25.49
C TYR A 167 13.03 -6.27 26.23
N LEU A 168 12.38 -5.29 25.58
CA LEU A 168 12.04 -3.97 26.14
C LEU A 168 10.62 -3.89 26.70
N SER A 169 9.76 -4.91 26.49
CA SER A 169 8.71 -5.12 27.49
C SER A 169 9.44 -5.32 28.82
N SER A 170 8.92 -4.74 29.89
CA SER A 170 9.51 -4.64 31.23
C SER A 170 9.90 -5.98 31.92
N ASP A 171 10.02 -7.05 31.16
CA ASP A 171 10.07 -8.44 31.59
C ASP A 171 11.50 -8.95 31.82
N TYR A 172 12.52 -8.41 31.12
CA TYR A 172 13.92 -8.88 31.25
C TYR A 172 14.97 -7.75 31.23
N SER A 173 15.96 -7.85 32.11
CA SER A 173 17.12 -6.97 32.24
C SER A 173 18.37 -7.56 31.57
N PRO A 174 19.42 -6.75 31.28
CA PRO A 174 20.70 -7.28 30.79
C PRO A 174 21.31 -8.37 31.68
N SER A 175 21.18 -8.24 33.01
CA SER A 175 21.61 -9.27 33.96
C SER A 175 20.85 -10.58 33.82
N ASP A 176 19.59 -10.55 33.37
CA ASP A 176 18.82 -11.77 33.12
C ASP A 176 19.36 -12.52 31.90
N VAL A 177 19.76 -11.78 30.87
CA VAL A 177 20.39 -12.33 29.65
C VAL A 177 21.74 -12.99 30.00
N GLU A 178 22.61 -12.30 30.74
CA GLU A 178 23.90 -12.84 31.17
C GLU A 178 23.75 -14.10 32.03
N SER A 179 22.78 -14.08 32.95
CA SER A 179 22.46 -15.22 33.80
C SER A 179 21.98 -16.42 32.97
N CYS A 180 21.11 -16.18 31.98
CA CYS A 180 20.63 -17.22 31.07
C CYS A 180 21.74 -17.77 30.17
N LEU A 181 22.62 -16.94 29.62
CA LEU A 181 23.76 -17.41 28.82
C LEU A 181 24.72 -18.26 29.66
N SER A 182 25.05 -17.79 30.86
CA SER A 182 25.89 -18.54 31.82
C SER A 182 25.26 -19.88 32.18
N PHE A 183 23.94 -19.91 32.34
CA PHE A 183 23.19 -21.12 32.58
C PHE A 183 23.25 -22.09 31.38
N LEU A 184 22.95 -21.61 30.18
CA LEU A 184 22.98 -22.41 28.95
C LEU A 184 24.37 -23.00 28.67
N LEU A 185 25.45 -22.27 29.00
CA LEU A 185 26.82 -22.80 28.98
C LEU A 185 27.02 -23.94 29.99
N LYS A 186 26.61 -23.74 31.25
CA LYS A 186 26.73 -24.76 32.31
C LYS A 186 25.91 -26.03 31.98
N SER A 187 24.77 -25.86 31.32
CA SER A 187 23.88 -26.95 30.89
C SER A 187 24.31 -27.60 29.58
N ASN A 188 25.49 -27.29 29.04
CA ASN A 188 26.01 -27.82 27.78
C ASN A 188 25.08 -27.58 26.57
N MET A 189 24.22 -26.55 26.60
CA MET A 189 23.33 -26.19 25.48
C MET A 189 24.03 -25.24 24.50
N LEU A 190 24.98 -24.44 25.01
CA LEU A 190 25.85 -23.58 24.24
C LEU A 190 27.31 -23.91 24.52
N THR A 191 28.17 -23.64 23.55
CA THR A 191 29.63 -23.59 23.72
C THR A 191 30.14 -22.22 23.31
N LEU A 192 31.24 -21.78 23.94
CA LEU A 192 31.95 -20.57 23.56
C LEU A 192 33.18 -20.98 22.74
N THR A 193 33.19 -20.69 21.45
CA THR A 193 34.31 -20.97 20.54
C THR A 193 34.93 -19.65 20.11
N GLY A 194 36.08 -19.29 20.70
CA GLY A 194 36.61 -17.93 20.59
C GLY A 194 35.68 -16.93 21.27
N ASP A 195 35.25 -15.89 20.55
CA ASP A 195 34.31 -14.88 21.03
C ASP A 195 32.86 -15.16 20.59
N LYS A 196 32.49 -16.38 20.20
CA LYS A 196 31.14 -16.70 19.71
C LYS A 196 30.47 -17.82 20.49
N TYR A 197 29.22 -17.57 20.91
CA TYR A 197 28.33 -18.61 21.39
C TYR A 197 27.77 -19.39 20.21
N THR A 198 27.90 -20.71 20.25
CA THR A 198 27.38 -21.65 19.25
C THR A 198 26.55 -22.72 19.93
N LEU A 199 25.55 -23.26 19.23
CA LEU A 199 24.76 -24.38 19.75
C LEU A 199 25.60 -25.65 19.82
N THR A 200 25.41 -26.41 20.89
CA THR A 200 25.87 -27.81 20.96
C THR A 200 24.84 -28.74 20.33
N LYS A 201 25.18 -30.02 20.19
CA LYS A 201 24.21 -31.05 19.78
C LYS A 201 23.01 -31.13 20.74
N ASP A 202 23.24 -30.92 22.03
CA ASP A 202 22.17 -30.95 23.04
C ASP A 202 21.26 -29.72 22.88
N GLY A 203 21.85 -28.54 22.68
CA GLY A 203 21.12 -27.30 22.38
C GLY A 203 20.30 -27.38 21.10
N GLU A 204 20.88 -27.93 20.02
CA GLU A 204 20.19 -28.16 18.75
C GLU A 204 19.02 -29.15 18.91
N SER A 205 19.24 -30.27 19.61
CA SER A 205 18.21 -31.28 19.85
C SER A 205 17.05 -30.70 20.67
N PHE A 206 17.37 -29.94 21.72
CA PHE A 206 16.39 -29.26 22.53
C PHE A 206 15.55 -28.26 21.72
N LEU A 207 16.22 -27.40 20.95
CA LEU A 207 15.56 -26.41 20.11
C LEU A 207 14.69 -27.07 19.03
N ARG A 208 15.16 -28.16 18.40
CA ARG A 208 14.38 -28.91 17.40
C ARG A 208 13.08 -29.44 17.98
N ASN A 209 13.09 -29.97 19.21
CA ASN A 209 11.87 -30.45 19.87
C ASN A 209 10.87 -29.31 20.10
N ILE A 210 11.33 -28.09 20.44
CA ILE A 210 10.46 -26.91 20.54
C ILE A 210 9.86 -26.56 19.19
N LEU A 211 10.69 -26.50 18.14
CA LEU A 211 10.21 -26.16 16.80
C LEU A 211 9.19 -27.17 16.29
N GLU A 212 9.43 -28.48 16.47
CA GLU A 212 8.46 -29.53 16.13
C GLU A 212 7.15 -29.41 16.93
N PHE A 213 7.22 -29.06 18.21
CA PHE A 213 6.03 -28.83 19.02
C PHE A 213 5.21 -27.65 18.48
N LEU A 214 5.87 -26.53 18.19
CA LEU A 214 5.22 -25.32 17.67
C LEU A 214 4.62 -25.55 16.28
N ASP A 215 5.34 -26.25 15.39
CA ASP A 215 4.82 -26.61 14.06
C ASP A 215 3.54 -27.45 14.15
N ASN A 216 3.46 -28.41 15.07
CA ASN A 216 2.24 -29.17 15.32
C ASN A 216 1.08 -28.28 15.79
N LYS A 217 1.34 -27.28 16.65
CA LYS A 217 0.31 -26.32 17.10
C LYS A 217 -0.17 -25.42 15.96
N PHE A 218 0.73 -24.97 15.09
CA PHE A 218 0.36 -24.20 13.91
C PHE A 218 -0.47 -25.01 12.92
N GLN A 219 -0.14 -26.29 12.70
CA GLN A 219 -0.93 -27.18 11.84
C GLN A 219 -2.35 -27.42 12.39
N GLN A 220 -2.50 -27.64 13.70
CA GLN A 220 -3.82 -27.76 14.33
C GLN A 220 -4.68 -26.51 14.13
N LYS A 221 -4.08 -25.32 14.30
CA LYS A 221 -4.76 -24.04 14.04
C LYS A 221 -5.13 -23.87 12.56
N GLU A 222 -4.25 -24.27 11.66
CA GLU A 222 -4.53 -24.24 10.22
C GLU A 222 -5.75 -25.11 9.85
N GLU A 223 -5.84 -26.31 10.40
CA GLU A 223 -7.00 -27.21 10.22
C GLU A 223 -8.30 -26.61 10.77
N GLU A 224 -8.22 -25.97 11.95
CA GLU A 224 -9.34 -25.23 12.53
C GLU A 224 -9.83 -24.14 11.55
N TYR A 225 -8.92 -23.31 11.02
CA TYR A 225 -9.29 -22.27 10.06
C TYR A 225 -9.79 -22.83 8.73
N ARG A 226 -9.26 -23.95 8.23
CA ARG A 226 -9.78 -24.64 7.03
C ARG A 226 -11.25 -25.04 7.21
N SER A 227 -11.62 -25.51 8.39
CA SER A 227 -13.01 -25.90 8.70
C SER A 227 -13.95 -24.69 8.87
N VAL A 228 -13.43 -23.53 9.28
CA VAL A 228 -14.18 -22.30 9.59
C VAL A 228 -14.37 -21.38 8.38
N PHE A 229 -13.76 -21.70 7.24
CA PHE A 229 -13.71 -20.87 6.02
C PHE A 229 -15.07 -20.56 5.35
N THR A 230 -16.20 -20.84 6.00
CA THR A 230 -17.53 -20.50 5.51
C THR A 230 -17.87 -19.00 5.64
N LYS A 231 -17.17 -18.19 6.48
CA LYS A 231 -17.38 -16.73 6.58
C LYS A 231 -16.10 -15.94 6.94
N PHE A 232 -15.56 -15.18 5.97
CA PHE A 232 -14.38 -14.30 6.14
C PHE A 232 -14.46 -13.32 7.33
N ASP A 233 -15.68 -12.86 7.68
CA ASP A 233 -15.90 -11.96 8.82
C ASP A 233 -15.43 -12.53 10.17
N ARG A 234 -15.46 -13.86 10.35
CA ARG A 234 -15.00 -14.48 11.61
C ARG A 234 -13.47 -14.44 11.71
N ILE A 235 -12.78 -14.73 10.61
CA ILE A 235 -11.32 -14.66 10.49
C ILE A 235 -10.84 -13.23 10.70
N ASN A 236 -11.47 -12.25 10.04
CA ASN A 236 -11.09 -10.85 10.17
C ASN A 236 -11.30 -10.32 11.59
N LYS A 237 -12.32 -10.81 12.33
CA LYS A 237 -12.56 -10.44 13.73
C LYS A 237 -11.57 -11.06 14.72
N SER A 238 -11.01 -12.23 14.40
CA SER A 238 -10.03 -12.91 15.26
C SER A 238 -8.60 -12.39 15.09
N LEU A 239 -8.36 -11.51 14.11
CA LEU A 239 -7.03 -10.99 13.80
C LEU A 239 -6.85 -9.54 14.27
N ALA A 240 -5.64 -9.23 14.73
CA ALA A 240 -5.25 -7.93 15.25
C ALA A 240 -5.32 -6.79 14.22
N ARG A 241 -5.29 -5.54 14.72
CA ARG A 241 -5.19 -4.33 13.88
C ARG A 241 -3.78 -4.22 13.27
N ILE A 242 -3.71 -3.82 12.01
CA ILE A 242 -2.45 -3.57 11.30
C ILE A 242 -2.02 -2.12 11.50
N ILE A 243 -0.75 -1.90 11.84
CA ILE A 243 -0.12 -0.58 11.81
C ILE A 243 0.38 -0.28 10.39
N ARG A 244 -0.18 0.77 9.79
CA ARG A 244 0.28 1.32 8.51
C ARG A 244 1.62 2.05 8.64
N ARG A 245 2.28 2.32 7.51
CA ARG A 245 3.54 3.09 7.47
C ARG A 245 3.41 4.52 8.02
N ASP A 246 2.20 5.08 7.99
CA ASP A 246 1.86 6.39 8.56
C ASP A 246 1.47 6.32 10.05
N GLY A 247 1.64 5.16 10.70
CA GLY A 247 1.34 4.93 12.11
C GLY A 247 -0.15 4.78 12.42
N ILE A 248 -1.03 4.81 11.40
CA ILE A 248 -2.48 4.63 11.58
C ILE A 248 -2.80 3.14 11.69
N PHE A 249 -3.62 2.79 12.68
CA PHE A 249 -4.16 1.45 12.82
C PHE A 249 -5.33 1.23 11.86
N GLU A 250 -5.26 0.19 11.04
CA GLU A 250 -6.34 -0.28 10.17
C GLU A 250 -6.75 -1.71 10.52
N ASP A 251 -8.01 -2.07 10.28
CA ASP A 251 -8.46 -3.44 10.50
C ASP A 251 -7.81 -4.38 9.47
N PHE A 252 -7.33 -5.53 9.95
CA PHE A 252 -6.84 -6.58 9.07
C PHE A 252 -7.98 -7.11 8.21
N ARG A 253 -7.70 -7.33 6.92
CA ARG A 253 -8.66 -7.94 5.98
C ARG A 253 -7.97 -8.95 5.10
N VAL A 254 -8.32 -10.21 5.29
CA VAL A 254 -7.74 -11.34 4.57
C VAL A 254 -8.01 -11.28 3.06
N GLU A 255 -9.12 -10.65 2.67
CA GLU A 255 -9.50 -10.41 1.28
C GLU A 255 -8.46 -9.55 0.54
N ARG A 256 -7.72 -8.68 1.25
CA ARG A 256 -6.62 -7.91 0.65
C ARG A 256 -5.41 -8.77 0.30
N ILE A 257 -5.15 -9.82 1.09
CA ILE A 257 -4.09 -10.80 0.81
C ILE A 257 -4.50 -11.63 -0.40
N ILE A 258 -5.71 -12.20 -0.39
CA ILE A 258 -6.28 -12.95 -1.52
C ILE A 258 -6.21 -12.11 -2.80
N GLY A 259 -6.71 -10.87 -2.75
CA GLY A 259 -6.71 -9.96 -3.88
C GLY A 259 -5.31 -9.63 -4.39
N SER A 260 -4.29 -9.54 -3.52
CA SER A 260 -2.91 -9.31 -3.93
C SER A 260 -2.30 -10.55 -4.61
N LEU A 261 -2.54 -11.75 -4.04
CA LEU A 261 -2.01 -13.01 -4.57
C LEU A 261 -2.58 -13.35 -5.96
N ILE A 262 -3.89 -13.20 -6.13
CA ILE A 262 -4.54 -13.43 -7.44
C ILE A 262 -4.01 -12.43 -8.48
N LYS A 263 -3.88 -11.14 -8.09
CA LYS A 263 -3.40 -10.09 -9.00
C LYS A 263 -1.94 -10.26 -9.42
N CYS A 264 -1.11 -10.92 -8.61
CA CYS A 264 0.27 -11.23 -9.01
C CYS A 264 0.40 -12.55 -9.79
N GLY A 265 -0.72 -13.22 -10.09
CA GLY A 265 -0.76 -14.41 -10.94
C GLY A 265 -0.60 -15.74 -10.21
N ILE A 266 -0.73 -15.77 -8.88
CA ILE A 266 -0.67 -17.02 -8.12
C ILE A 266 -1.98 -17.80 -8.31
N PRO A 267 -1.93 -19.12 -8.63
CA PRO A 267 -3.12 -19.93 -8.87
C PRO A 267 -4.10 -19.91 -7.69
N GLU A 268 -5.41 -19.88 -7.97
CA GLU A 268 -6.45 -19.80 -6.94
C GLU A 268 -6.38 -20.94 -5.93
N ASP A 269 -6.05 -22.16 -6.37
CA ASP A 269 -5.93 -23.32 -5.48
C ASP A 269 -4.78 -23.15 -4.47
N VAL A 270 -3.68 -22.51 -4.87
CA VAL A 270 -2.57 -22.13 -3.97
C VAL A 270 -3.01 -21.04 -3.02
N VAL A 271 -3.70 -20.01 -3.53
CA VAL A 271 -4.21 -18.89 -2.70
C VAL A 271 -5.12 -19.40 -1.59
N PHE A 272 -6.11 -20.24 -1.91
CA PHE A 272 -7.04 -20.73 -0.90
C PHE A 272 -6.42 -21.71 0.08
N LYS A 273 -5.40 -22.50 -0.31
CA LYS A 273 -4.59 -23.31 0.62
C LYS A 273 -3.77 -22.44 1.57
N LEU A 274 -3.29 -21.30 1.10
CA LEU A 274 -2.41 -20.40 1.85
C LEU A 274 -3.14 -19.66 2.98
N VAL A 275 -4.38 -19.22 2.76
CA VAL A 275 -5.04 -18.31 3.70
C VAL A 275 -5.17 -18.90 5.12
N PRO A 276 -5.58 -20.16 5.32
CA PRO A 276 -5.58 -20.78 6.64
C PRO A 276 -4.20 -20.76 7.31
N ALA A 277 -3.13 -21.05 6.55
CA ALA A 277 -1.76 -21.07 7.06
C ALA A 277 -1.30 -19.68 7.51
N VAL A 278 -1.56 -18.64 6.70
CA VAL A 278 -1.24 -17.25 7.05
C VAL A 278 -2.04 -16.80 8.27
N THR A 279 -3.33 -17.15 8.32
CA THR A 279 -4.20 -16.81 9.45
C THR A 279 -3.72 -17.47 10.73
N ALA A 280 -3.32 -18.75 10.67
CA ALA A 280 -2.76 -19.47 11.80
C ALA A 280 -1.52 -18.76 12.35
N VAL A 281 -0.58 -18.35 11.49
CA VAL A 281 0.63 -17.63 11.89
C VAL A 281 0.32 -16.26 12.50
N LEU A 282 -0.56 -15.49 11.87
CA LEU A 282 -0.87 -14.11 12.30
C LEU A 282 -1.70 -14.06 13.59
N SER A 283 -2.44 -15.12 13.91
CA SER A 283 -3.31 -15.15 15.10
C SER A 283 -2.56 -15.13 16.44
N HIS A 284 -1.25 -15.35 16.42
CA HIS A 284 -0.38 -15.33 17.60
C HIS A 284 0.31 -13.98 17.81
N ILE A 285 0.09 -12.98 16.95
CA ILE A 285 0.76 -11.68 17.02
C ILE A 285 -0.27 -10.58 17.29
N ASP A 286 -0.16 -9.93 18.45
CA ASP A 286 -1.11 -8.91 18.92
C ASP A 286 -1.06 -7.60 18.12
N VAL A 287 0.11 -7.24 17.58
CA VAL A 287 0.30 -6.00 16.82
C VAL A 287 1.07 -6.29 15.55
N LEU A 288 0.41 -6.15 14.41
CA LEU A 288 0.97 -6.47 13.10
C LEU A 288 1.42 -5.20 12.37
N SER A 289 2.66 -5.15 11.89
CA SER A 289 3.03 -4.19 10.86
C SER A 289 2.70 -4.74 9.47
N ARG A 290 2.63 -3.86 8.46
CA ARG A 290 2.50 -4.31 7.06
C ARG A 290 3.65 -5.22 6.61
N ASP A 291 4.87 -4.99 7.12
CA ASP A 291 6.01 -5.82 6.73
C ASP A 291 5.89 -7.22 7.36
N ASP A 292 5.34 -7.35 8.57
CA ASP A 292 5.08 -8.65 9.21
C ASP A 292 4.03 -9.45 8.43
N VAL A 293 2.96 -8.80 7.95
CA VAL A 293 1.95 -9.45 7.10
C VAL A 293 2.56 -9.94 5.79
N VAL A 294 3.44 -9.15 5.16
CA VAL A 294 4.12 -9.57 3.94
C VAL A 294 5.01 -10.79 4.20
N GLU A 295 5.76 -10.79 5.30
CA GLU A 295 6.65 -11.89 5.63
C GLU A 295 5.90 -13.15 6.05
N ALA A 296 4.75 -13.03 6.73
CA ALA A 296 3.85 -14.15 7.02
C ALA A 296 3.39 -14.85 5.73
N VAL A 297 2.96 -14.05 4.74
CA VAL A 297 2.52 -14.59 3.44
C VAL A 297 3.67 -15.26 2.71
N ARG A 298 4.87 -14.67 2.71
CA ARG A 298 6.05 -15.28 2.09
C ARG A 298 6.43 -16.61 2.74
N TYR A 299 6.51 -16.61 4.07
CA TYR A 299 6.82 -17.81 4.85
C TYR A 299 5.83 -18.94 4.56
N SER A 300 4.52 -18.63 4.52
CA SER A 300 3.49 -19.62 4.17
C SER A 300 3.59 -20.06 2.70
N LEU A 301 3.94 -19.18 1.77
CA LEU A 301 4.12 -19.53 0.35
C LEU A 301 5.31 -20.48 0.17
N GLU A 302 6.43 -20.25 0.88
CA GLU A 302 7.63 -21.09 0.80
C GLU A 302 7.41 -22.51 1.34
N LYS A 303 6.44 -22.69 2.26
CA LYS A 303 6.01 -24.04 2.69
C LYS A 303 5.27 -24.79 1.60
N ILE A 304 4.51 -24.09 0.75
CA ILE A 304 3.74 -24.67 -0.36
C ILE A 304 4.63 -24.86 -1.60
N ASP A 305 5.42 -23.85 -1.93
CA ASP A 305 6.34 -23.79 -3.06
C ASP A 305 7.79 -23.62 -2.56
N ARG A 306 8.50 -24.74 -2.48
CA ARG A 306 9.91 -24.77 -2.03
C ARG A 306 10.88 -24.08 -2.99
N SER A 307 10.46 -23.79 -4.23
CA SER A 307 11.33 -23.07 -5.18
C SER A 307 11.48 -21.60 -4.82
N GLY A 308 10.55 -21.04 -4.03
CA GLY A 308 10.51 -19.61 -3.67
C GLY A 308 9.99 -18.71 -4.79
N GLU A 309 9.46 -19.28 -5.88
CA GLU A 309 8.93 -18.54 -7.02
C GLU A 309 7.75 -17.67 -6.59
N TYR A 310 6.74 -18.27 -5.94
CA TYR A 310 5.55 -17.54 -5.52
C TYR A 310 5.84 -16.50 -4.43
N SER A 311 6.72 -16.80 -3.47
CA SER A 311 7.08 -15.84 -2.42
C SER A 311 7.80 -14.62 -3.00
N SER A 312 8.66 -14.84 -4.00
CA SER A 312 9.36 -13.77 -4.74
C SER A 312 8.40 -12.90 -5.56
N ILE A 313 7.48 -13.52 -6.31
CA ILE A 313 6.45 -12.83 -7.10
C ILE A 313 5.61 -11.93 -6.18
N PHE A 314 5.16 -12.48 -5.06
CA PHE A 314 4.33 -11.76 -4.09
C PHE A 314 5.09 -10.59 -3.45
N GLU A 315 6.31 -10.81 -2.94
CA GLU A 315 7.15 -9.76 -2.36
C GLU A 315 7.32 -8.59 -3.33
N PHE A 316 7.66 -8.89 -4.58
CA PHE A 316 7.84 -7.89 -5.62
C PHE A 316 6.56 -7.10 -5.89
N TYR A 317 5.41 -7.80 -5.98
CA TYR A 317 4.11 -7.18 -6.27
C TYR A 317 3.66 -6.20 -5.18
N VAL A 318 3.81 -6.57 -3.91
CA VAL A 318 3.38 -5.73 -2.78
C VAL A 318 4.38 -4.61 -2.47
N ASN A 319 5.68 -4.84 -2.72
CA ASN A 319 6.75 -3.89 -2.45
C ASN A 319 7.36 -3.24 -3.71
N THR A 320 6.61 -3.16 -4.81
CA THR A 320 7.11 -2.67 -6.12
C THR A 320 7.89 -1.36 -6.05
N ALA A 321 7.47 -0.40 -5.22
CA ALA A 321 8.16 0.88 -5.09
C ALA A 321 9.58 0.78 -4.51
N LYS A 322 9.95 -0.36 -3.90
CA LYS A 322 11.32 -0.67 -3.46
C LYS A 322 12.20 -1.16 -4.61
N TYR A 323 11.61 -1.74 -5.66
CA TYR A 323 12.33 -2.42 -6.73
C TYR A 323 12.25 -1.71 -8.08
N LEU A 324 11.12 -1.10 -8.43
CA LEU A 324 10.93 -0.45 -9.73
C LEU A 324 10.99 1.07 -9.64
N PHE A 325 11.78 1.64 -10.54
CA PHE A 325 12.00 3.07 -10.67
C PHE A 325 11.91 3.51 -12.13
N PHE A 326 11.74 4.80 -12.36
CA PHE A 326 11.83 5.39 -13.69
C PHE A 326 12.57 6.73 -13.65
N LYS A 327 13.15 7.11 -14.77
CA LYS A 327 13.77 8.43 -14.95
C LYS A 327 12.75 9.42 -15.51
N ASP A 328 12.63 10.59 -14.90
CA ASP A 328 11.82 11.68 -15.45
C ASP A 328 12.56 12.43 -16.58
N GLU A 329 11.95 13.52 -17.08
CA GLU A 329 12.51 14.36 -18.14
C GLU A 329 13.80 15.08 -17.72
N ASP A 330 13.96 15.33 -16.42
CA ASP A 330 15.14 15.98 -15.84
C ASP A 330 16.23 14.95 -15.44
N GLY A 331 16.03 13.67 -15.78
CA GLY A 331 16.94 12.57 -15.45
C GLY A 331 16.87 12.10 -14.00
N ARG A 332 15.93 12.60 -13.19
CA ARG A 332 15.77 12.21 -11.78
C ARG A 332 15.06 10.86 -11.69
N ILE A 333 15.50 10.04 -10.73
CA ILE A 333 14.99 8.70 -10.51
C ILE A 333 13.84 8.76 -9.50
N HIS A 334 12.68 8.23 -9.88
CA HIS A 334 11.48 8.18 -9.04
C HIS A 334 10.99 6.74 -8.91
N PRO A 335 10.51 6.32 -7.73
CA PRO A 335 9.88 5.02 -7.58
C PRO A 335 8.58 4.96 -8.37
N ILE A 336 8.24 3.79 -8.89
CA ILE A 336 6.96 3.56 -9.56
C ILE A 336 5.84 3.53 -8.51
N THR A 337 5.12 4.65 -8.44
CA THR A 337 3.94 4.83 -7.59
C THR A 337 2.84 5.49 -8.41
N ILE A 338 1.58 5.31 -7.99
CA ILE A 338 0.43 5.94 -8.66
C ILE A 338 0.61 7.46 -8.73
N SER A 339 1.08 8.08 -7.65
CA SER A 339 1.36 9.53 -7.59
C SER A 339 2.39 9.97 -8.64
N ASN A 340 3.51 9.25 -8.77
CA ASN A 340 4.56 9.62 -9.71
C ASN A 340 4.15 9.37 -11.17
N ILE A 341 3.45 8.26 -11.44
CA ILE A 341 2.89 7.99 -12.78
C ILE A 341 1.80 9.00 -13.12
N ARG A 342 0.93 9.39 -12.17
CA ARG A 342 -0.07 10.45 -12.35
C ARG A 342 0.60 11.77 -12.74
N LYS A 343 1.70 12.16 -12.08
CA LYS A 343 2.47 13.37 -12.43
C LYS A 343 2.99 13.28 -13.87
N ALA A 344 3.56 12.15 -14.27
CA ALA A 344 4.06 11.93 -15.63
C ALA A 344 2.92 12.00 -16.68
N LEU A 345 1.79 11.33 -16.41
CA LEU A 345 0.57 11.39 -17.24
C LEU A 345 0.06 12.82 -17.37
N SER A 346 -0.04 13.56 -16.25
CA SER A 346 -0.54 14.93 -16.24
C SER A 346 0.33 15.85 -17.10
N ARG A 347 1.66 15.72 -17.05
CA ARG A 347 2.58 16.47 -17.92
C ARG A 347 2.35 16.13 -19.39
N LYS A 348 2.25 14.84 -19.73
CA LYS A 348 1.99 14.39 -21.11
C LYS A 348 0.64 14.86 -21.63
N LEU A 349 -0.38 14.92 -20.78
CA LEU A 349 -1.72 15.37 -21.15
C LEU A 349 -1.83 16.89 -21.26
N LYS A 350 -0.94 17.68 -20.63
CA LYS A 350 -0.92 19.15 -20.79
C LYS A 350 -0.65 19.62 -22.21
N SER A 351 0.06 18.83 -23.02
CA SER A 351 0.30 19.16 -24.43
C SER A 351 -0.93 18.94 -25.31
N ILE A 352 -1.97 18.29 -24.77
CA ILE A 352 -3.22 18.03 -25.48
C ILE A 352 -4.18 19.19 -25.21
N PRO A 353 -4.81 19.75 -26.25
CA PRO A 353 -5.70 20.91 -26.14
C PRO A 353 -7.03 20.62 -25.44
N MET A 354 -7.30 19.36 -25.07
CA MET A 354 -8.50 18.94 -24.37
C MET A 354 -8.19 18.42 -22.98
N LYS A 355 -9.01 18.84 -22.02
CA LYS A 355 -8.90 18.43 -20.62
C LYS A 355 -9.37 16.99 -20.47
N VAL A 356 -8.57 16.17 -19.80
CA VAL A 356 -8.96 14.84 -19.33
C VAL A 356 -9.39 14.97 -17.87
N SER A 357 -10.49 14.30 -17.49
CA SER A 357 -10.95 14.39 -16.09
C SER A 357 -9.98 13.70 -15.14
N GLU A 358 -9.77 14.28 -13.95
CA GLU A 358 -8.86 13.74 -12.93
C GLU A 358 -9.13 12.26 -12.60
N GLY A 359 -10.40 11.84 -12.52
CA GLY A 359 -10.73 10.43 -12.26
C GLY A 359 -10.19 9.47 -13.31
N ILE A 360 -10.19 9.86 -14.59
CA ILE A 360 -9.59 9.07 -15.67
C ILE A 360 -8.06 9.05 -15.53
N ILE A 361 -7.45 10.17 -15.15
CA ILE A 361 -5.99 10.25 -14.94
C ILE A 361 -5.58 9.32 -13.80
N ASP A 362 -6.35 9.31 -12.71
CA ASP A 362 -6.15 8.42 -11.57
C ASP A 362 -6.29 6.94 -11.95
N ASP A 363 -7.34 6.59 -12.68
CA ASP A 363 -7.55 5.23 -13.17
C ASP A 363 -6.43 4.78 -14.11
N LEU A 364 -5.99 5.66 -15.03
CA LEU A 364 -4.87 5.40 -15.93
C LEU A 364 -3.55 5.22 -15.16
N ALA A 365 -3.28 6.07 -14.16
CA ALA A 365 -2.08 5.97 -13.36
C ALA A 365 -2.05 4.65 -12.58
N ALA A 366 -3.18 4.27 -11.97
CA ALA A 366 -3.34 3.00 -11.28
C ALA A 366 -3.13 1.81 -12.22
N LYS A 367 -3.70 1.89 -13.44
CA LYS A 367 -3.59 0.84 -14.46
C LYS A 367 -2.15 0.68 -14.99
N VAL A 368 -1.48 1.77 -15.34
CA VAL A 368 -0.07 1.74 -15.77
C VAL A 368 0.83 1.16 -14.67
N CYS A 369 0.64 1.57 -13.41
CA CYS A 369 1.35 0.97 -12.28
C CYS A 369 1.07 -0.54 -12.17
N TYR A 370 -0.19 -0.95 -12.32
CA TYR A 370 -0.58 -2.36 -12.27
C TYR A 370 0.07 -3.18 -13.40
N ASP A 371 0.11 -2.66 -14.63
CA ASP A 371 0.69 -3.36 -15.78
C ASP A 371 2.21 -3.52 -15.62
N LEU A 372 2.89 -2.49 -15.11
CA LEU A 372 4.31 -2.57 -14.79
C LEU A 372 4.59 -3.54 -13.65
N LYS A 373 3.74 -3.58 -12.62
CA LYS A 373 3.82 -4.58 -11.56
C LYS A 373 3.73 -5.99 -12.12
N LEU A 374 2.70 -6.25 -12.91
CA LEU A 374 2.46 -7.58 -13.47
C LEU A 374 3.62 -8.04 -14.36
N LEU A 375 4.09 -7.15 -15.26
CA LEU A 375 5.19 -7.46 -16.18
C LEU A 375 6.49 -7.84 -15.46
N TYR A 376 6.82 -7.13 -14.38
CA TYR A 376 8.08 -7.36 -13.66
C TYR A 376 7.95 -8.41 -12.54
N SER A 377 6.76 -8.60 -11.98
CA SER A 377 6.47 -9.70 -11.06
C SER A 377 6.69 -11.05 -11.72
N THR A 378 6.28 -11.25 -12.97
CA THR A 378 6.45 -12.56 -13.65
C THR A 378 7.91 -12.93 -13.90
N VAL A 379 8.80 -11.94 -14.05
CA VAL A 379 10.24 -12.17 -14.21
C VAL A 379 11.01 -12.09 -12.90
N SER A 380 10.38 -11.64 -11.80
CA SER A 380 11.05 -11.44 -10.51
C SER A 380 11.74 -12.68 -9.94
N PRO A 381 11.23 -13.92 -10.12
CA PRO A 381 11.95 -15.13 -9.67
C PRO A 381 13.30 -15.34 -10.35
N MET A 382 13.44 -14.87 -11.59
CA MET A 382 14.68 -14.95 -12.37
C MET A 382 15.62 -13.78 -12.10
N LEU A 383 15.09 -12.67 -11.60
CA LEU A 383 15.89 -11.55 -11.17
C LEU A 383 16.55 -11.95 -9.86
N LYS A 384 17.89 -11.93 -9.80
CA LYS A 384 18.56 -11.91 -8.49
C LYS A 384 18.10 -10.62 -7.82
N ILE A 385 17.07 -10.68 -6.98
CA ILE A 385 16.60 -9.57 -6.15
C ILE A 385 17.67 -9.31 -5.06
N LYS A 386 18.91 -9.06 -5.48
CA LYS A 386 20.00 -8.58 -4.65
C LYS A 386 19.98 -7.07 -4.79
N GLU A 387 19.15 -6.40 -3.98
CA GLU A 387 19.19 -4.95 -3.71
C GLU A 387 19.22 -3.98 -4.92
N GLU A 388 19.08 -4.46 -6.16
CA GLU A 388 19.22 -3.64 -7.35
C GLU A 388 17.87 -3.00 -7.70
N HIS A 389 17.88 -1.67 -7.72
CA HIS A 389 16.80 -0.85 -8.26
C HIS A 389 16.72 -1.06 -9.78
N ILE A 390 15.61 -1.60 -10.25
CA ILE A 390 15.34 -1.76 -11.68
C ILE A 390 14.79 -0.45 -12.20
N VAL A 391 15.58 0.24 -13.01
CA VAL A 391 15.13 1.43 -13.72
C VAL A 391 14.44 1.00 -15.01
N VAL A 392 13.12 1.11 -15.01
CA VAL A 392 12.28 0.82 -16.18
C VAL A 392 12.55 1.85 -17.27
N ASP A 393 12.73 1.36 -18.49
CA ASP A 393 12.92 2.21 -19.66
C ASP A 393 11.72 3.16 -19.84
N LYS A 394 12.02 4.45 -19.97
CA LYS A 394 11.04 5.50 -20.26
C LYS A 394 10.24 5.20 -21.54
N PHE A 395 10.86 4.57 -22.54
CA PHE A 395 10.19 4.13 -23.76
C PHE A 395 9.07 3.13 -23.46
N LEU A 396 9.33 2.14 -22.60
CA LEU A 396 8.32 1.16 -22.21
C LEU A 396 7.15 1.81 -21.46
N ILE A 397 7.44 2.67 -20.48
CA ILE A 397 6.42 3.40 -19.72
C ILE A 397 5.56 4.25 -20.66
N ASN A 398 6.19 4.99 -21.58
CA ASN A 398 5.50 5.80 -22.56
C ASN A 398 4.62 4.98 -23.49
N ARG A 399 5.07 3.79 -23.90
CA ARG A 399 4.31 2.87 -24.75
C ARG A 399 3.08 2.32 -24.03
N ILE A 400 3.21 1.93 -22.76
CA ILE A 400 2.08 1.50 -21.92
C ILE A 400 1.09 2.65 -21.76
N ILE A 401 1.57 3.84 -21.38
CA ILE A 401 0.74 5.04 -21.26
C ILE A 401 -0.01 5.33 -22.56
N GLU A 402 0.66 5.28 -23.71
CA GLU A 402 0.00 5.52 -24.99
C GLU A 402 -1.07 4.48 -25.31
N LYS A 403 -0.81 3.22 -25.01
CA LYS A 403 -1.79 2.15 -25.23
C LYS A 403 -3.01 2.32 -24.32
N GLU A 404 -2.80 2.62 -23.05
CA GLU A 404 -3.89 2.87 -22.11
C GLU A 404 -4.70 4.12 -22.48
N LEU A 405 -4.06 5.19 -22.94
CA LEU A 405 -4.75 6.37 -23.48
C LEU A 405 -5.56 6.02 -24.74
N GLU A 406 -5.00 5.24 -25.66
CA GLU A 406 -5.70 4.77 -26.87
C GLU A 406 -6.93 3.91 -26.53
N LEU A 407 -6.88 3.12 -25.46
CA LEU A 407 -7.98 2.25 -25.02
C LEU A 407 -9.06 3.01 -24.23
N LYS A 408 -8.68 3.94 -23.36
CA LYS A 408 -9.61 4.62 -22.45
C LYS A 408 -10.22 5.89 -23.06
N LEU A 409 -9.56 6.52 -24.02
CA LEU A 409 -9.96 7.79 -24.63
C LEU A 409 -10.21 7.58 -26.15
N PRO A 410 -11.44 7.26 -26.57
CA PRO A 410 -11.74 6.84 -27.94
C PRO A 410 -11.32 7.84 -29.03
N TYR A 411 -11.21 9.14 -28.73
CA TYR A 411 -10.81 10.17 -29.68
C TYR A 411 -9.34 10.61 -29.55
N TYR A 412 -8.57 9.98 -28.65
CA TYR A 412 -7.19 10.38 -28.34
C TYR A 412 -6.29 10.41 -29.58
N LYS A 413 -6.26 9.34 -30.40
CA LYS A 413 -5.43 9.32 -31.63
C LYS A 413 -5.76 10.47 -32.58
N ARG A 414 -7.06 10.74 -32.75
CA ARG A 414 -7.54 11.76 -33.70
C ARG A 414 -7.22 13.17 -33.23
N LEU A 415 -7.26 13.41 -31.91
CA LEU A 415 -7.16 14.75 -31.32
C LEU A 415 -5.78 15.08 -30.72
N ALA A 416 -4.95 14.06 -30.42
CA ALA A 416 -3.64 14.23 -29.79
C ALA A 416 -2.46 13.95 -30.73
N LYS A 417 -2.62 13.14 -31.80
CA LYS A 417 -1.51 12.78 -32.73
C LYS A 417 -1.51 13.57 -34.04
N LYS A 418 -2.55 14.36 -34.34
CA LYS A 418 -2.59 15.31 -35.46
C LYS A 418 -2.44 16.73 -34.94
N SER A 419 -1.82 17.62 -35.72
CA SER A 419 -1.79 19.06 -35.44
C SER A 419 -3.21 19.55 -35.23
N PHE A 420 -3.57 19.76 -33.97
CA PHE A 420 -4.91 20.11 -33.55
C PHE A 420 -5.41 21.31 -34.35
N SER A 421 -6.50 21.13 -35.08
CA SER A 421 -7.21 22.21 -35.73
C SER A 421 -8.62 22.30 -35.14
N CYS A 422 -9.06 23.52 -34.80
CA CYS A 422 -10.44 23.76 -34.36
C CYS A 422 -11.47 23.23 -35.36
N SER A 423 -11.11 23.16 -36.65
CA SER A 423 -11.94 22.59 -37.71
C SER A 423 -12.11 21.07 -37.60
N GLU A 424 -11.10 20.31 -37.20
CA GLU A 424 -11.22 18.86 -36.98
C GLU A 424 -12.10 18.51 -35.79
N VAL A 425 -12.01 19.27 -34.70
CA VAL A 425 -12.89 19.11 -33.53
C VAL A 425 -14.33 19.41 -33.92
N LYS A 426 -14.57 20.52 -34.64
CA LYS A 426 -15.90 20.88 -35.12
C LYS A 426 -16.49 19.78 -36.01
N LYS A 427 -15.72 19.29 -36.99
CA LYS A 427 -16.14 18.15 -37.84
C LYS A 427 -16.50 16.90 -37.03
N LEU A 428 -15.73 16.58 -35.99
CA LEU A 428 -16.02 15.45 -35.11
C LEU A 428 -17.32 15.67 -34.32
N ILE A 429 -17.51 16.85 -33.74
CA ILE A 429 -18.75 17.24 -33.04
C ILE A 429 -19.95 17.10 -33.97
N ASP A 430 -19.88 17.68 -35.18
CA ASP A 430 -20.96 17.64 -36.17
C ASP A 430 -21.30 16.20 -36.58
N THR A 431 -20.28 15.35 -36.76
CA THR A 431 -20.47 13.92 -37.06
C THR A 431 -21.19 13.21 -35.91
N LEU A 432 -20.73 13.42 -34.67
CA LEU A 432 -21.34 12.79 -33.49
C LEU A 432 -22.79 13.23 -33.28
N LEU A 433 -23.08 14.50 -33.51
CA LEU A 433 -24.45 15.04 -33.40
C LEU A 433 -25.35 14.48 -34.50
N SER A 434 -24.87 14.41 -35.74
CA SER A 434 -25.63 13.83 -36.87
C SER A 434 -25.94 12.35 -36.64
N ASP A 435 -24.95 11.58 -36.20
CA ASP A 435 -25.13 10.17 -35.87
C ASP A 435 -26.11 9.96 -34.70
N ALA A 436 -25.97 10.77 -33.63
CA ALA A 436 -26.85 10.71 -32.47
C ALA A 436 -28.29 11.04 -32.87
N GLU A 437 -28.48 12.06 -33.70
CA GLU A 437 -29.77 12.46 -34.24
C GLU A 437 -30.45 11.31 -35.00
N GLU A 438 -29.71 10.66 -35.90
CA GLU A 438 -30.22 9.53 -36.68
C GLU A 438 -30.65 8.37 -35.77
N GLU A 439 -29.86 8.06 -34.75
CA GLU A 439 -30.17 6.99 -33.81
C GLU A 439 -31.36 7.31 -32.92
N PHE A 440 -31.47 8.55 -32.40
CA PHE A 440 -32.63 8.96 -31.61
C PHE A 440 -33.95 8.84 -32.38
N ARG A 441 -33.93 9.11 -33.69
CA ARG A 441 -35.10 8.95 -34.56
C ARG A 441 -35.55 7.49 -34.66
N LYS A 442 -34.61 6.57 -34.82
CA LYS A 442 -34.88 5.11 -34.98
C LYS A 442 -35.42 4.44 -33.71
N ILE A 443 -35.17 4.99 -32.51
CA ILE A 443 -35.62 4.37 -31.24
C ILE A 443 -37.14 4.18 -31.18
N SER A 444 -37.90 5.07 -31.82
CA SER A 444 -39.37 4.97 -31.85
C SER A 444 -39.89 3.73 -32.60
N GLU A 445 -39.10 3.20 -33.53
CA GLU A 445 -39.40 2.03 -34.37
C GLU A 445 -39.01 0.69 -33.70
N ILE A 446 -38.29 0.73 -32.57
CA ILE A 446 -37.84 -0.46 -31.86
C ILE A 446 -38.94 -0.92 -30.89
N HIS A 447 -39.31 -2.20 -30.93
CA HIS A 447 -40.44 -2.72 -30.16
C HIS A 447 -40.07 -3.39 -28.83
N ASP A 448 -38.80 -3.74 -28.61
CA ASP A 448 -38.32 -4.35 -27.37
C ASP A 448 -37.51 -3.37 -26.50
N LEU A 449 -37.56 -3.57 -25.18
CA LEU A 449 -36.93 -2.69 -24.20
C LEU A 449 -35.40 -2.72 -24.27
N GLU A 450 -34.80 -3.90 -24.46
CA GLU A 450 -33.34 -4.07 -24.53
C GLU A 450 -32.76 -3.32 -25.73
N GLY A 451 -33.36 -3.49 -26.91
CA GLY A 451 -33.06 -2.76 -28.13
C GLY A 451 -33.15 -1.26 -27.94
N ARG A 452 -34.23 -0.77 -27.29
CA ARG A 452 -34.39 0.66 -26.97
C ARG A 452 -33.29 1.17 -26.05
N ILE A 453 -32.95 0.46 -24.98
CA ILE A 453 -31.87 0.83 -24.06
C ILE A 453 -30.52 0.89 -24.80
N ARG A 454 -30.23 -0.11 -25.63
CA ARG A 454 -28.98 -0.21 -26.39
C ARG A 454 -28.82 0.93 -27.40
N TYR A 455 -29.83 1.18 -28.23
CA TYR A 455 -29.81 2.30 -29.20
C TYR A 455 -29.78 3.65 -28.51
N PHE A 456 -30.57 3.82 -27.44
CA PHE A 456 -30.54 5.03 -26.64
C PHE A 456 -29.15 5.29 -26.05
N SER A 457 -28.52 4.29 -25.45
CA SER A 457 -27.21 4.43 -24.82
C SER A 457 -26.14 4.81 -25.85
N ARG A 458 -26.20 4.25 -27.06
CA ARG A 458 -25.30 4.60 -28.18
C ARG A 458 -25.50 6.05 -28.64
N ALA A 459 -26.74 6.46 -28.87
CA ALA A 459 -27.08 7.83 -29.29
C ALA A 459 -26.70 8.85 -28.21
N ALA A 460 -27.05 8.57 -26.96
CA ALA A 460 -26.76 9.42 -25.82
C ALA A 460 -25.26 9.53 -25.56
N TYR A 461 -24.48 8.45 -25.72
CA TYR A 461 -23.03 8.50 -25.61
C TYR A 461 -22.43 9.47 -26.64
N LYS A 462 -22.90 9.43 -27.89
CA LYS A 462 -22.46 10.34 -28.96
C LYS A 462 -22.82 11.80 -28.67
N LEU A 463 -24.06 12.07 -28.27
CA LEU A 463 -24.51 13.42 -27.88
C LEU A 463 -23.69 13.96 -26.71
N ILE A 464 -23.54 13.18 -25.63
CA ILE A 464 -22.77 13.59 -24.45
C ILE A 464 -21.29 13.82 -24.82
N SER A 465 -20.71 12.95 -25.64
CA SER A 465 -19.34 13.12 -26.13
C SER A 465 -19.18 14.40 -26.94
N ALA A 466 -20.13 14.72 -27.83
CA ALA A 466 -20.12 15.96 -28.60
C ALA A 466 -20.17 17.20 -27.70
N VAL A 467 -21.02 17.17 -26.67
CA VAL A 467 -21.14 18.27 -25.69
C VAL A 467 -19.85 18.41 -24.88
N LEU A 468 -19.27 17.32 -24.39
CA LEU A 468 -17.98 17.34 -23.68
C LEU A 468 -16.87 17.94 -24.54
N LEU A 469 -16.77 17.53 -25.81
CA LEU A 469 -15.81 18.08 -26.76
C LEU A 469 -16.02 19.59 -26.97
N ARG A 470 -17.27 20.06 -27.02
CA ARG A 470 -17.61 21.49 -27.13
C ARG A 470 -17.14 22.30 -25.90
N TYR A 471 -17.11 21.68 -24.73
CA TYR A 471 -16.54 22.27 -23.50
C TYR A 471 -15.03 21.99 -23.32
N SER A 472 -14.34 21.52 -24.37
CA SER A 472 -12.91 21.19 -24.35
C SER A 472 -12.53 20.08 -23.38
N TYR A 473 -13.42 19.11 -23.16
CA TYR A 473 -13.16 17.89 -22.39
C TYR A 473 -13.11 16.66 -23.28
N MET A 474 -12.13 15.78 -23.03
CA MET A 474 -11.98 14.51 -23.73
C MET A 474 -12.99 13.48 -23.17
N PRO A 475 -13.89 12.93 -24.00
CA PRO A 475 -14.75 11.83 -23.61
C PRO A 475 -13.93 10.55 -23.34
N SER A 476 -14.33 9.79 -22.33
CA SER A 476 -13.82 8.45 -22.05
C SER A 476 -14.70 7.36 -22.66
N ILE A 477 -14.23 6.13 -22.65
CA ILE A 477 -15.06 4.95 -22.98
C ILE A 477 -16.19 4.71 -21.96
N SER A 478 -16.09 5.26 -20.74
CA SER A 478 -17.11 5.11 -19.70
C SER A 478 -18.24 6.12 -19.89
N TYR A 479 -19.41 5.63 -20.31
CA TYR A 479 -20.61 6.45 -20.43
C TYR A 479 -21.03 7.10 -19.12
N VAL A 480 -20.98 6.35 -18.01
CA VAL A 480 -21.34 6.84 -16.67
C VAL A 480 -20.40 7.96 -16.23
N SER A 481 -19.09 7.80 -16.47
CA SER A 481 -18.09 8.81 -16.15
C SER A 481 -18.30 10.08 -16.99
N ASN A 482 -18.62 9.93 -18.28
CA ASN A 482 -18.91 11.06 -19.18
C ASN A 482 -20.16 11.84 -18.74
N CYS A 483 -21.24 11.15 -18.37
CA CYS A 483 -22.44 11.80 -17.84
C CYS A 483 -22.16 12.57 -16.55
N SER A 484 -21.42 11.95 -15.62
CA SER A 484 -21.06 12.55 -14.34
C SER A 484 -20.16 13.78 -14.50
N LEU A 485 -19.19 13.69 -15.41
CA LEU A 485 -18.32 14.80 -15.80
C LEU A 485 -19.14 15.95 -16.39
N LEU A 486 -20.03 15.66 -17.35
CA LEU A 486 -20.87 16.67 -17.98
C LEU A 486 -21.76 17.36 -16.94
N LEU A 487 -22.40 16.62 -16.03
CA LEU A 487 -23.20 17.20 -14.96
C LEU A 487 -22.37 18.13 -14.06
N ASN A 488 -21.12 17.76 -13.74
CA ASN A 488 -20.23 18.59 -12.94
C ASN A 488 -19.77 19.86 -13.67
N ILE A 489 -19.54 19.78 -14.98
CA ILE A 489 -19.24 20.96 -15.83
C ILE A 489 -20.46 21.88 -15.84
N LEU A 490 -21.63 21.34 -16.18
CA LEU A 490 -22.85 22.12 -16.33
C LEU A 490 -23.28 22.78 -15.02
N LYS A 491 -23.03 22.18 -13.84
CA LYS A 491 -23.30 22.80 -12.52
C LYS A 491 -22.63 24.16 -12.34
N ARG A 492 -21.47 24.37 -12.97
CA ARG A 492 -20.68 25.61 -12.87
C ARG A 492 -21.10 26.68 -13.88
N VAL A 493 -22.02 26.35 -14.78
CA VAL A 493 -22.61 27.28 -15.75
C VAL A 493 -23.95 27.79 -15.21
N PRO A 494 -24.23 29.10 -15.25
CA PRO A 494 -25.51 29.67 -14.81
C PRO A 494 -26.71 28.96 -15.45
N ILE A 495 -27.77 28.76 -14.67
CA ILE A 495 -28.97 27.97 -15.06
C ILE A 495 -29.88 28.73 -16.04
N GLU A 496 -29.69 30.04 -16.18
CA GLU A 496 -30.51 30.92 -17.01
C GLU A 496 -30.44 30.56 -18.52
N GLU A 497 -29.44 29.78 -18.93
CA GLU A 497 -29.43 29.15 -20.25
C GLU A 497 -30.37 27.93 -20.30
N ALA A 498 -31.53 28.08 -20.94
CA ALA A 498 -32.50 27.00 -21.15
C ALA A 498 -31.90 25.71 -21.76
N LEU A 499 -30.81 25.83 -22.51
CA LEU A 499 -30.04 24.71 -23.06
C LEU A 499 -29.31 23.90 -21.96
N VAL A 500 -28.69 24.58 -21.00
CA VAL A 500 -27.98 23.94 -19.86
C VAL A 500 -28.95 23.14 -19.01
N GLY A 501 -30.14 23.68 -18.73
CA GLY A 501 -31.20 22.97 -18.01
C GLY A 501 -31.62 21.67 -18.72
N LYS A 502 -31.82 21.73 -20.04
CA LYS A 502 -32.17 20.56 -20.87
C LYS A 502 -31.05 19.53 -20.90
N LEU A 503 -29.78 19.95 -21.04
CA LEU A 503 -28.62 19.06 -21.02
C LEU A 503 -28.48 18.35 -19.65
N ARG A 504 -28.64 19.07 -18.53
CA ARG A 504 -28.62 18.45 -17.19
C ARG A 504 -29.74 17.43 -17.01
N GLY A 505 -30.96 17.77 -17.44
CA GLY A 505 -32.11 16.87 -17.40
C GLY A 505 -31.86 15.61 -18.22
N PHE A 506 -31.35 15.78 -19.44
CA PHE A 506 -30.98 14.68 -20.33
C PHE A 506 -29.90 13.79 -19.70
N SER A 507 -28.79 14.33 -19.20
CA SER A 507 -27.71 13.54 -18.60
C SER A 507 -28.14 12.72 -17.38
N ARG A 508 -29.05 13.24 -16.54
CA ARG A 508 -29.63 12.49 -15.40
C ARG A 508 -30.51 11.34 -15.87
N ALA A 509 -31.37 11.61 -16.86
CA ALA A 509 -32.23 10.58 -17.44
C ALA A 509 -31.42 9.49 -18.15
N ALA A 510 -30.34 9.89 -18.83
CA ALA A 510 -29.37 9.00 -19.45
C ALA A 510 -28.72 8.02 -18.45
N LEU A 511 -28.25 8.52 -17.31
CA LEU A 511 -27.74 7.68 -16.22
C LEU A 511 -28.80 6.71 -15.70
N LYS A 512 -30.05 7.17 -15.56
CA LYS A 512 -31.15 6.30 -15.13
C LYS A 512 -31.40 5.17 -16.13
N ILE A 513 -31.37 5.46 -17.43
CA ILE A 513 -31.66 4.48 -18.49
C ILE A 513 -30.56 3.42 -18.60
N ILE A 514 -29.26 3.79 -18.50
CA ILE A 514 -28.19 2.80 -18.62
C ILE A 514 -28.15 1.80 -17.45
N HIS A 515 -28.68 2.19 -16.28
CA HIS A 515 -28.80 1.31 -15.13
C HIS A 515 -30.11 0.51 -15.09
N MET A 516 -30.97 0.64 -16.11
CA MET A 516 -32.17 -0.20 -16.21
C MET A 516 -31.77 -1.63 -16.61
N ASP A 517 -32.19 -2.61 -15.81
CA ASP A 517 -32.11 -4.02 -16.18
C ASP A 517 -33.39 -4.42 -16.95
N PRO A 518 -33.31 -4.78 -18.24
CA PRO A 518 -34.48 -5.20 -19.01
C PRO A 518 -35.13 -6.51 -18.49
N ASN A 519 -34.41 -7.26 -17.64
CA ASN A 519 -34.87 -8.51 -17.03
C ASN A 519 -35.45 -8.32 -15.62
N ASP A 520 -35.44 -7.10 -15.09
CA ASP A 520 -36.04 -6.81 -13.79
C ASP A 520 -37.56 -7.06 -13.84
N ILE A 521 -38.03 -7.95 -12.96
CA ILE A 521 -39.42 -8.39 -12.88
C ILE A 521 -40.32 -7.27 -12.34
N GLU A 522 -39.78 -6.38 -11.52
CA GLU A 522 -40.53 -5.25 -10.94
C GLU A 522 -40.62 -4.04 -11.88
N LEU A 523 -39.87 -4.06 -13.00
CA LEU A 523 -39.84 -2.96 -13.95
C LEU A 523 -41.08 -2.96 -14.86
N ASP A 524 -41.89 -1.91 -14.75
CA ASP A 524 -42.97 -1.63 -15.69
C ASP A 524 -42.38 -1.27 -17.09
N LYS A 525 -42.29 -2.29 -17.95
CA LYS A 525 -41.70 -2.19 -19.30
C LYS A 525 -42.38 -1.13 -20.15
N SER A 526 -43.71 -0.96 -20.04
CA SER A 526 -44.44 0.04 -20.81
C SER A 526 -44.06 1.46 -20.40
N LYS A 527 -44.00 1.74 -19.09
CA LYS A 527 -43.53 3.02 -18.57
C LYS A 527 -42.06 3.27 -18.91
N ALA A 528 -41.21 2.26 -18.81
CA ALA A 528 -39.79 2.37 -19.16
C ALA A 528 -39.60 2.71 -20.64
N MET A 529 -40.30 2.00 -21.54
CA MET A 529 -40.26 2.27 -22.98
C MET A 529 -40.75 3.67 -23.33
N LYS A 530 -41.84 4.14 -22.70
CA LYS A 530 -42.35 5.51 -22.87
C LYS A 530 -41.34 6.54 -22.39
N PHE A 531 -40.75 6.33 -21.21
CA PHE A 531 -39.71 7.20 -20.66
C PHE A 531 -38.51 7.30 -21.61
N ILE A 532 -38.01 6.18 -22.14
CA ILE A 532 -36.91 6.18 -23.11
C ILE A 532 -37.31 6.96 -24.37
N SER A 533 -38.51 6.80 -24.89
CA SER A 533 -39.00 7.57 -26.06
C SER A 533 -39.06 9.07 -25.79
N ASP A 534 -39.56 9.49 -24.63
CA ASP A 534 -39.65 10.90 -24.25
C ASP A 534 -38.26 11.56 -24.16
N ILE A 535 -37.31 10.86 -23.54
CA ILE A 535 -35.93 11.32 -23.41
C ILE A 535 -35.19 11.27 -24.76
N SER A 536 -35.50 10.31 -25.63
CA SER A 536 -34.98 10.25 -27.00
C SER A 536 -35.42 11.45 -27.83
N ARG A 537 -36.69 11.86 -27.70
CA ARG A 537 -37.20 13.08 -28.35
C ARG A 537 -36.50 14.34 -27.84
N LEU A 538 -36.17 14.40 -26.55
CA LEU A 538 -35.34 15.48 -25.99
C LEU A 538 -33.92 15.44 -26.59
N GLY A 539 -33.29 14.27 -26.65
CA GLY A 539 -31.97 14.06 -27.24
C GLY A 539 -31.91 14.51 -28.71
N TYR A 540 -32.90 14.12 -29.51
CA TYR A 540 -33.05 14.57 -30.90
C TYR A 540 -33.10 16.11 -31.02
N LYS A 541 -33.93 16.78 -30.21
CA LYS A 541 -34.02 18.26 -30.21
C LYS A 541 -32.71 18.91 -29.79
N LEU A 542 -31.99 18.31 -28.83
CA LEU A 542 -30.67 18.79 -28.41
C LEU A 542 -29.64 18.68 -29.55
N CYS A 543 -29.64 17.59 -30.32
CA CYS A 543 -28.78 17.46 -31.49
C CYS A 543 -29.00 18.60 -32.50
N LEU A 544 -30.26 18.87 -32.85
CA LEU A 544 -30.59 19.97 -33.78
C LEU A 544 -30.14 21.33 -33.27
N THR A 545 -30.39 21.62 -31.99
CA THR A 545 -30.03 22.91 -31.35
C THR A 545 -28.51 23.10 -31.25
N LEU A 546 -27.75 22.02 -31.09
CA LEU A 546 -26.30 22.09 -30.98
C LEU A 546 -25.60 22.21 -32.35
N ARG A 547 -26.29 21.84 -33.44
CA ARG A 547 -25.79 21.94 -34.83
C ARG A 547 -26.06 23.31 -35.47
N SER A 548 -27.16 23.96 -35.09
CA SER A 548 -27.46 25.37 -35.43
C SER A 548 -26.48 26.31 -34.73
#